data_AF-A0A8T4FKV1-F1
#
_entry.id   AF-A0A8T4FKV1-F1
#
_cell.length_a   1.000
_cell.length_b   1.000
_cell.length_c   1.000
_cell.angle_alpha   90.00
_cell.angle_beta   90.00
_cell.angle_gamma   90.00
#
_symmetry.space_group_name_H-M   'P 1'
#
loop_
_entity.id
_entity.type
_entity.pdbx_description
1 polymer ?
#
loop_
_entity_poly.entity_id
_entity_poly.type
_entity_poly.pdbx_seq_one_letter_code
_entity_poly.pdbx_strand_id
1 'polypeptide(L)'
;MTAAVTSVSVTGAFGLSDFTIGIIGAIVCIFISFYALMRETDDLHRLLLTDLIEVIALIAIALLGTDLAEALILPGLVVGVAELTAMSQIYIVKEKLVREPDSFLDIEIMHTAPAIIAVGMLIYGIILSGFTGGAVAGLGMLFYFVCRGTDEKTEILETISGYAWVMWVIAFMIFMILPAYWFFALMLAGAGILAKVAIKISILGTMRKNDGNGGSRQIGGGND
;
A
#
# COMPACT_ATOMS: atom_id res chain seq x y z
N MET A 1 -3.54 -5.47 45.95
CA MET A 1 -3.87 -4.21 45.24
C MET A 1 -4.17 -4.59 43.80
N THR A 2 -5.46 -4.73 43.53
CA THR A 2 -6.02 -5.41 42.35
C THR A 2 -6.77 -4.34 41.57
N ALA A 3 -6.23 -3.89 40.45
CA ALA A 3 -6.97 -3.05 39.51
C ALA A 3 -7.53 -3.97 38.44
N ALA A 4 -8.71 -4.52 38.71
CA ALA A 4 -9.56 -5.07 37.67
C ALA A 4 -9.96 -3.91 36.77
N VAL A 5 -9.36 -3.80 35.59
CA VAL A 5 -9.91 -3.04 34.49
C VAL A 5 -11.18 -3.78 34.09
N THR A 6 -12.30 -3.32 34.63
CA THR A 6 -13.63 -3.71 34.19
C THR A 6 -13.82 -3.22 32.76
N SER A 7 -13.40 -4.03 31.78
CA SER A 7 -14.02 -3.99 30.47
C SER A 7 -15.50 -4.25 30.71
N VAL A 8 -16.32 -3.22 30.59
CA VAL A 8 -17.77 -3.36 30.60
C VAL A 8 -18.13 -4.32 29.47
N SER A 9 -18.36 -5.58 29.83
CA SER A 9 -18.83 -6.61 28.91
C SER A 9 -20.27 -6.27 28.52
N VAL A 10 -20.44 -5.49 27.45
CA VAL A 10 -21.71 -5.30 26.73
C VAL A 10 -22.33 -6.66 26.35
N THR A 11 -21.49 -7.70 26.31
CA THR A 11 -21.77 -9.14 26.17
C THR A 11 -22.91 -9.64 27.08
N GLY A 12 -23.11 -9.05 28.27
CA GLY A 12 -24.15 -9.47 29.22
C GLY A 12 -25.56 -8.95 28.96
N ALA A 13 -25.75 -7.91 28.12
CA ALA A 13 -27.05 -7.26 27.94
C ALA A 13 -27.89 -7.80 26.77
N PHE A 14 -27.23 -8.41 25.78
CA PHE A 14 -27.89 -8.86 24.52
C PHE A 14 -27.56 -10.31 24.11
N GLY A 15 -26.71 -11.03 24.84
CA GLY A 15 -26.34 -12.42 24.50
C GLY A 15 -25.53 -12.58 23.21
N LEU A 16 -24.94 -11.50 22.69
CA LEU A 16 -24.15 -11.49 21.46
C LEU A 16 -22.66 -11.68 21.77
N SER A 17 -21.93 -12.41 20.92
CA SER A 17 -20.47 -12.53 20.99
C SER A 17 -19.79 -11.22 20.58
N ASP A 18 -18.59 -10.96 21.13
CA ASP A 18 -17.81 -9.75 20.85
C ASP A 18 -17.51 -9.59 19.33
N PHE A 19 -17.32 -10.70 18.61
CA PHE A 19 -17.19 -10.71 17.14
C PHE A 19 -18.46 -10.25 16.42
N THR A 20 -19.63 -10.68 16.88
CA THR A 20 -20.92 -10.27 16.29
C THR A 20 -21.14 -8.78 16.47
N ILE A 21 -20.79 -8.25 17.64
CA ILE A 21 -20.86 -6.80 17.93
C ILE A 21 -19.90 -6.03 17.01
N GLY A 22 -18.67 -6.53 16.83
CA GLY A 22 -17.70 -5.95 15.90
C GLY A 22 -18.20 -5.91 14.46
N ILE A 23 -18.77 -7.01 13.97
CA ILE A 23 -19.31 -7.10 12.59
C ILE A 23 -20.49 -6.14 12.40
N ILE A 24 -21.42 -6.08 13.36
CA ILE A 24 -22.55 -5.14 13.31
C ILE A 24 -22.03 -3.71 13.29
N GLY A 25 -21.05 -3.38 14.14
CA GLY A 25 -20.41 -2.06 14.16
C GLY A 25 -19.76 -1.71 12.82
N ALA A 26 -18.98 -2.63 12.23
CA ALA A 26 -18.33 -2.43 10.94
C ALA A 26 -19.34 -2.21 9.82
N ILE A 27 -20.43 -2.99 9.78
CA ILE A 27 -21.50 -2.82 8.79
C ILE A 27 -22.17 -1.45 8.93
N VAL A 28 -22.49 -1.02 10.15
CA VAL A 28 -23.07 0.31 10.40
C VAL A 28 -22.11 1.41 9.94
N CYS A 29 -20.82 1.31 10.24
CA CYS A 29 -19.81 2.24 9.76
C CYS A 29 -19.73 2.28 8.23
N ILE A 30 -19.81 1.14 7.53
CA ILE A 30 -19.85 1.08 6.06
C ILE A 30 -21.06 1.86 5.53
N PHE A 31 -22.25 1.65 6.08
CA PHE A 31 -23.45 2.37 5.66
C PHE A 31 -23.33 3.89 5.88
N ILE A 32 -22.76 4.31 7.02
CA ILE A 32 -22.54 5.73 7.32
C ILE A 32 -21.54 6.33 6.33
N SER A 33 -20.40 5.67 6.11
CA SER A 33 -19.38 6.13 5.16
C SER A 33 -19.92 6.17 3.73
N PHE A 34 -20.73 5.20 3.33
CA PHE A 34 -21.37 5.18 2.00
C PHE A 34 -22.41 6.31 1.85
N TYR A 35 -23.18 6.60 2.90
CA TYR A 35 -24.10 7.74 2.91
C TYR A 35 -23.33 9.07 2.79
N ALA A 36 -22.22 9.22 3.50
CA ALA A 36 -21.37 10.39 3.39
C ALA A 36 -20.76 10.51 1.98
N LEU A 37 -20.35 9.39 1.37
CA LEU A 37 -19.82 9.34 0.00
C LEU A 37 -20.84 9.83 -1.04
N MET A 38 -22.13 9.53 -0.86
CA MET A 38 -23.19 9.98 -1.76
C MET A 38 -23.45 11.50 -1.68
N ARG A 39 -23.14 12.12 -0.55
CA ARG A 39 -23.44 13.53 -0.29
C ARG A 39 -22.26 14.45 -0.61
N GLU A 40 -21.07 13.88 -0.74
CA GLU A 40 -19.84 14.62 -0.97
C GLU A 40 -19.74 15.09 -2.42
N THR A 41 -19.35 16.36 -2.60
CA THR A 41 -19.25 16.99 -3.93
C THR A 41 -17.80 17.22 -4.37
N ASP A 42 -16.84 17.24 -3.44
CA ASP A 42 -15.43 17.39 -3.79
C ASP A 42 -14.81 16.03 -4.14
N ASP A 43 -14.21 15.92 -5.33
CA ASP A 43 -13.63 14.67 -5.83
C ASP A 43 -12.53 14.12 -4.91
N LEU A 44 -11.73 15.00 -4.27
CA LEU A 44 -10.65 14.59 -3.38
C LEU A 44 -11.22 14.02 -2.08
N HIS A 45 -12.28 14.65 -1.56
CA HIS A 45 -12.94 14.19 -0.35
C HIS A 45 -13.66 12.86 -0.61
N ARG A 46 -14.29 12.72 -1.79
CA ARG A 46 -14.93 11.46 -2.21
C ARG A 46 -13.94 10.30 -2.33
N LEU A 47 -12.73 10.55 -2.79
CA LEU A 47 -11.70 9.52 -2.93
C LEU A 47 -11.08 9.16 -1.56
N LEU A 48 -10.98 10.12 -0.62
CA LEU A 48 -10.66 9.83 0.79
C LEU A 48 -11.75 9.00 1.48
N LEU A 49 -13.03 9.31 1.25
CA LEU A 49 -14.14 8.49 1.77
C LEU A 49 -14.13 7.07 1.21
N THR A 50 -13.64 6.87 -0.02
CA THR A 50 -13.52 5.54 -0.62
C THR A 50 -12.45 4.71 0.09
N ASP A 51 -11.28 5.29 0.37
CA ASP A 51 -10.23 4.64 1.17
C ASP A 51 -10.71 4.33 2.62
N LEU A 52 -11.48 5.24 3.23
CA LEU A 52 -12.11 4.99 4.53
C LEU A 52 -13.06 3.77 4.48
N ILE A 53 -13.87 3.64 3.43
CA ILE A 53 -14.75 2.48 3.24
C ILE A 53 -13.92 1.20 3.06
N GLU A 54 -12.81 1.26 2.33
CA GLU A 54 -11.89 0.13 2.16
C GLU A 54 -11.32 -0.33 3.50
N VAL A 55 -10.82 0.58 4.34
CA VAL A 55 -10.28 0.24 5.67
C VAL A 55 -11.37 -0.39 6.56
N ILE A 56 -12.60 0.14 6.57
CA ILE A 56 -13.70 -0.44 7.35
C ILE A 56 -14.10 -1.82 6.80
N ALA A 57 -14.10 -2.00 5.48
CA ALA A 57 -14.35 -3.29 4.85
C ALA A 57 -13.27 -4.32 5.20
N LEU A 58 -12.00 -3.92 5.26
CA LEU A 58 -10.90 -4.77 5.71
C LEU A 58 -11.04 -5.16 7.18
N ILE A 59 -11.53 -4.25 8.03
CA ILE A 59 -11.87 -4.57 9.43
C ILE A 59 -13.01 -5.60 9.48
N ALA A 60 -14.05 -5.45 8.66
CA ALA A 60 -15.14 -6.42 8.58
C ALA A 60 -14.65 -7.81 8.12
N ILE A 61 -13.75 -7.85 7.13
CA ILE A 61 -13.11 -9.09 6.67
C ILE A 61 -12.25 -9.69 7.79
N ALA A 62 -11.44 -8.90 8.50
CA ALA A 62 -10.63 -9.35 9.63
C ALA A 62 -11.46 -10.03 10.72
N LEU A 63 -12.63 -9.46 11.02
CA LEU A 63 -13.56 -9.96 12.02
C LEU A 63 -14.19 -11.31 11.66
N LEU A 64 -14.13 -11.75 10.40
CA LEU A 64 -14.53 -13.11 10.02
C LEU A 64 -13.56 -14.17 10.55
N GLY A 65 -12.31 -13.81 10.87
CA GLY A 65 -11.35 -14.70 11.54
C GLY A 65 -11.01 -15.97 10.76
N THR A 66 -11.05 -15.91 9.42
CA THR A 66 -10.72 -17.05 8.55
C THR A 66 -9.32 -16.90 7.96
N ASP A 67 -8.67 -18.02 7.63
CA ASP A 67 -7.38 -18.00 6.90
C ASP A 67 -7.49 -17.21 5.58
N LEU A 68 -8.68 -17.22 4.96
CA LEU A 68 -8.98 -16.40 3.78
C LEU A 68 -8.95 -14.89 4.09
N ALA A 69 -9.45 -14.48 5.25
CA ALA A 69 -9.44 -13.09 5.69
C ALA A 69 -8.02 -12.58 5.96
N GLU A 70 -7.18 -13.38 6.61
CA GLU A 70 -5.77 -13.03 6.85
C GLU A 70 -5.03 -12.76 5.53
N ALA A 71 -5.31 -13.58 4.52
CA ALA A 71 -4.67 -13.47 3.23
C ALA A 71 -5.27 -12.35 2.34
N LEU A 72 -6.51 -11.90 2.60
CA LEU A 72 -7.13 -10.73 1.94
C LEU A 72 -6.75 -9.39 2.57
N ILE A 73 -6.42 -9.36 3.86
CA ILE A 73 -6.22 -8.10 4.58
C ILE A 73 -4.98 -7.34 4.09
N LEU A 74 -3.91 -8.09 3.81
CA LEU A 74 -2.61 -7.58 3.37
C LEU A 74 -2.65 -6.90 1.99
N PRO A 75 -3.17 -7.52 0.93
CA PRO A 75 -3.31 -6.87 -0.37
C PRO A 75 -4.24 -5.65 -0.31
N GLY A 76 -5.34 -5.71 0.44
CA GLY A 76 -6.22 -4.55 0.62
C GLY A 76 -5.50 -3.39 1.29
N LEU A 77 -4.84 -3.64 2.42
CA LEU A 77 -4.10 -2.59 3.14
C LEU A 77 -2.99 -1.97 2.27
N VAL A 78 -2.30 -2.79 1.48
CA VAL A 78 -1.26 -2.32 0.58
C VAL A 78 -1.83 -1.49 -0.59
N VAL A 79 -3.03 -1.81 -1.10
CA VAL A 79 -3.74 -0.98 -2.09
C VAL A 79 -4.15 0.36 -1.48
N GLY A 80 -4.77 0.37 -0.30
CA GLY A 80 -5.17 1.61 0.39
C GLY A 80 -3.98 2.54 0.66
N VAL A 81 -2.83 2.01 1.12
CA VAL A 81 -1.61 2.81 1.30
C VAL A 81 -1.13 3.44 -0.02
N ALA A 82 -1.21 2.71 -1.13
CA ALA A 82 -0.82 3.26 -2.44
C ALA A 82 -1.80 4.33 -2.94
N GLU A 83 -3.08 4.17 -2.67
CA GLU A 83 -4.13 5.16 -2.99
C GLU A 83 -3.97 6.43 -2.17
N LEU A 84 -3.80 6.32 -0.84
CA LEU A 84 -3.51 7.45 0.04
C LEU A 84 -2.21 8.17 -0.33
N THR A 85 -1.17 7.43 -0.73
CA THR A 85 0.09 8.03 -1.17
C THR A 85 -0.11 8.85 -2.45
N ALA A 86 -0.84 8.33 -3.43
CA ALA A 86 -1.18 9.07 -4.65
C ALA A 86 -2.05 10.30 -4.32
N MET A 87 -3.04 10.14 -3.44
CA MET A 87 -3.92 11.21 -3.00
C MET A 87 -3.19 12.34 -2.27
N SER A 88 -2.18 12.01 -1.46
CA SER A 88 -1.35 13.02 -0.80
C SER A 88 -0.68 13.97 -1.81
N GLN A 89 -0.30 13.47 -2.99
CA GLN A 89 0.30 14.30 -4.03
C GLN A 89 -0.74 15.19 -4.71
N ILE A 90 -1.91 14.64 -5.02
CA ILE A 90 -3.02 15.43 -5.58
C ILE A 90 -3.39 16.55 -4.60
N TYR A 91 -3.40 16.28 -3.29
CA TYR A 91 -3.65 17.29 -2.26
C TYR A 91 -2.59 18.40 -2.24
N ILE A 92 -1.30 18.04 -2.28
CA ILE A 92 -0.19 19.01 -2.32
C ILE A 92 -0.28 19.94 -3.54
N VAL A 93 -0.61 19.38 -4.71
CA VAL A 93 -0.78 20.13 -5.96
C VAL A 93 -2.01 21.04 -5.88
N LYS A 94 -3.14 20.55 -5.36
CA LYS A 94 -4.39 21.32 -5.21
C LYS A 94 -4.22 22.53 -4.29
N GLU A 95 -3.53 22.34 -3.16
CA GLU A 95 -3.32 23.37 -2.15
C GLU A 95 -2.14 24.30 -2.47
N LYS A 96 -1.44 24.08 -3.61
CA LYS A 96 -0.23 24.81 -4.02
C LYS A 96 0.83 24.87 -2.91
N LEU A 97 0.91 23.82 -2.10
CA LEU A 97 1.94 23.66 -1.08
C LEU A 97 3.23 23.24 -1.78
N VAL A 98 3.81 24.16 -2.57
CA VAL A 98 5.13 23.98 -3.16
C VAL A 98 6.14 24.15 -2.04
N ARG A 99 6.39 23.07 -1.32
CA ARG A 99 7.59 22.97 -0.51
C ARG A 99 8.68 22.48 -1.46
N GLU A 100 9.61 23.35 -1.81
CA GLU A 100 10.87 22.92 -2.42
C GLU A 100 11.43 21.81 -1.51
N PRO A 101 11.59 20.59 -2.02
CA PRO A 101 12.11 19.52 -1.20
C PRO A 101 13.60 19.76 -1.03
N ASP A 102 14.01 20.24 0.13
CA ASP A 102 15.34 19.88 0.64
C ASP A 102 15.39 18.35 0.63
N SER A 103 16.31 17.82 -0.17
CA SER A 103 16.45 16.42 -0.57
C SER A 103 16.01 15.43 0.53
N PHE A 104 14.82 14.85 0.38
CA PHE A 104 14.25 13.97 1.42
C PHE A 104 14.96 12.62 1.54
N LEU A 105 15.94 12.31 0.68
CA LEU A 105 16.66 11.02 0.66
C LEU A 105 18.09 11.13 0.09
N ASP A 106 18.88 12.17 0.41
CA ASP A 106 20.34 12.11 0.18
C ASP A 106 21.02 11.29 1.29
N ILE A 107 20.70 10.00 1.31
CA ILE A 107 21.36 9.03 2.18
C ILE A 107 22.42 8.34 1.33
N GLU A 108 23.70 8.58 1.64
CA GLU A 108 24.89 8.09 0.92
C GLU A 108 24.89 6.56 0.69
N ILE A 109 24.26 5.82 1.58
CA ILE A 109 24.10 4.35 1.52
C ILE A 109 23.23 3.93 0.33
N MET A 110 22.25 4.77 -0.05
CA MET A 110 21.32 4.53 -1.16
C MET A 110 22.02 4.59 -2.52
N HIS A 111 23.09 5.39 -2.63
CA HIS A 111 23.95 5.46 -3.81
C HIS A 111 25.09 4.43 -3.79
N THR A 112 25.68 4.17 -2.62
CA THR A 112 26.93 3.39 -2.52
C THR A 112 26.71 1.88 -2.48
N ALA A 113 25.65 1.40 -1.82
CA ALA A 113 25.46 -0.04 -1.61
C ALA A 113 24.00 -0.55 -1.80
N PRO A 114 23.24 -0.08 -2.81
CA PRO A 114 21.85 -0.52 -2.98
C PRO A 114 21.73 -2.02 -3.30
N ALA A 115 22.68 -2.57 -4.07
CA ALA A 115 22.69 -3.98 -4.42
C ALA A 115 22.92 -4.91 -3.22
N ILE A 116 23.79 -4.52 -2.29
CA ILE A 116 24.15 -5.35 -1.12
C ILE A 116 22.96 -5.44 -0.15
N ILE A 117 22.27 -4.33 0.09
CA ILE A 117 21.08 -4.29 0.95
C ILE A 117 19.95 -5.11 0.32
N ALA A 118 19.71 -4.94 -0.98
CA ALA A 118 18.70 -5.69 -1.72
C ALA A 118 18.95 -7.21 -1.68
N VAL A 119 20.20 -7.64 -1.93
CA VAL A 119 20.59 -9.06 -1.87
C VAL A 119 20.49 -9.58 -0.43
N GLY A 120 20.88 -8.79 0.56
CA GLY A 120 20.73 -9.16 1.97
C GLY A 120 19.27 -9.39 2.36
N MET A 121 18.36 -8.49 1.94
CA MET A 121 16.92 -8.65 2.15
C MET A 121 16.33 -9.82 1.36
N LEU A 122 16.81 -10.08 0.14
CA LEU A 122 16.41 -11.24 -0.65
C LEU A 122 16.75 -12.55 0.08
N ILE A 123 18.01 -12.70 0.48
CA ILE A 123 18.50 -13.90 1.18
C ILE A 123 17.77 -14.07 2.51
N TYR A 124 17.65 -12.98 3.29
CA TYR A 124 16.94 -13.01 4.55
C TYR A 124 15.45 -13.35 4.38
N GLY A 125 14.79 -12.84 3.35
CA GLY A 125 13.40 -13.17 3.02
C GLY A 125 13.21 -14.64 2.65
N ILE A 126 14.14 -15.23 1.90
CA ILE A 126 14.12 -16.66 1.57
C ILE A 126 14.28 -17.51 2.85
N ILE A 127 15.16 -17.11 3.78
CA ILE A 127 15.37 -17.80 5.06
C ILE A 127 14.15 -17.68 5.97
N LEU A 128 13.58 -16.48 6.10
CA LEU A 128 12.41 -16.22 6.95
C LEU A 128 11.18 -16.97 6.48
N SER A 129 11.10 -17.24 5.17
CA SER A 129 10.16 -18.18 4.58
C SER A 129 8.69 -17.69 4.68
N GLY A 130 7.76 -18.26 3.90
CA GLY A 130 6.33 -17.92 3.95
C GLY A 130 6.00 -16.51 3.41
N PHE A 131 4.86 -15.95 3.83
CA PHE A 131 4.37 -14.67 3.33
C PHE A 131 5.29 -13.50 3.74
N THR A 132 5.75 -13.47 4.98
CA THR A 132 6.67 -12.45 5.50
C THR A 132 8.03 -12.52 4.81
N GLY A 133 8.53 -13.73 4.53
CA GLY A 133 9.72 -13.93 3.72
C GLY A 133 9.57 -13.38 2.30
N GLY A 134 8.43 -13.65 1.65
CA GLY A 134 8.09 -13.08 0.34
C GLY A 134 8.02 -11.56 0.34
N ALA A 135 7.47 -10.98 1.41
CA ALA A 135 7.44 -9.53 1.60
C ALA A 135 8.85 -8.96 1.76
N VAL A 136 9.71 -9.54 2.61
CA VAL A 136 11.07 -9.00 2.80
C VAL A 136 11.93 -9.17 1.54
N ALA A 137 11.80 -10.29 0.84
CA ALA A 137 12.48 -10.51 -0.44
C ALA A 137 12.01 -9.53 -1.52
N GLY A 138 10.69 -9.31 -1.63
CA GLY A 138 10.11 -8.32 -2.54
C GLY A 138 10.52 -6.89 -2.19
N LEU A 139 10.61 -6.55 -0.90
CA LEU A 139 11.08 -5.24 -0.44
C LEU A 139 12.55 -5.00 -0.79
N GLY A 140 13.40 -6.02 -0.69
CA GLY A 140 14.79 -5.96 -1.14
C GLY A 140 14.90 -5.69 -2.64
N MET A 141 14.11 -6.40 -3.45
CA MET A 141 14.05 -6.19 -4.90
C MET A 141 13.51 -4.80 -5.24
N LEU A 142 12.51 -4.32 -4.50
CA LEU A 142 11.98 -2.97 -4.61
C LEU A 142 13.05 -1.92 -4.30
N PHE A 143 13.73 -2.06 -3.17
CA PHE A 143 14.78 -1.15 -2.75
C PHE A 143 15.84 -0.99 -3.84
N TYR A 144 16.25 -2.09 -4.47
CA TYR A 144 17.17 -2.05 -5.61
C TYR A 144 16.65 -1.21 -6.78
N PHE A 145 15.38 -1.40 -7.18
CA PHE A 145 14.79 -0.67 -8.30
C PHE A 145 14.62 0.83 -8.01
N VAL A 146 14.22 1.21 -6.80
CA VAL A 146 14.11 2.62 -6.40
C VAL A 146 15.47 3.32 -6.47
N CYS A 147 16.53 2.67 -5.97
CA CYS A 147 17.87 3.26 -5.94
C CYS A 147 18.50 3.36 -7.33
N ARG A 148 18.15 2.45 -8.26
CA ARG A 148 18.78 2.41 -9.58
C ARG A 148 18.23 3.45 -10.56
N GLY A 149 17.06 4.03 -10.29
CA GLY A 149 16.43 5.06 -11.12
C GLY A 149 16.01 4.52 -12.49
N THR A 150 14.71 4.33 -12.71
CA THR A 150 14.21 3.85 -14.01
C THR A 150 13.98 5.06 -14.92
N ASP A 151 14.85 5.25 -15.93
CA ASP A 151 14.76 6.39 -16.85
C ASP A 151 13.73 6.24 -17.98
N GLU A 152 13.01 5.11 -18.11
CA GLU A 152 12.10 4.93 -19.26
C GLU A 152 10.80 4.16 -19.00
N LYS A 153 9.72 4.77 -19.53
CA LYS A 153 8.37 4.27 -19.88
C LYS A 153 7.42 3.93 -18.73
N THR A 154 6.72 4.96 -18.26
CA THR A 154 5.49 4.88 -17.45
C THR A 154 4.48 3.85 -17.97
N GLU A 155 4.36 3.69 -19.28
CA GLU A 155 3.49 2.70 -19.94
C GLU A 155 3.88 1.23 -19.66
N ILE A 156 5.18 0.95 -19.58
CA ILE A 156 5.70 -0.38 -19.21
C ILE A 156 5.47 -0.63 -17.73
N LEU A 157 5.65 0.39 -16.89
CA LEU A 157 5.39 0.30 -15.45
C LEU A 157 3.91 -0.01 -15.16
N GLU A 158 2.97 0.67 -15.82
CA GLU A 158 1.54 0.39 -15.68
C GLU A 158 1.20 -1.06 -16.06
N THR A 159 1.78 -1.57 -17.15
CA THR A 159 1.58 -2.95 -17.60
C THR A 159 2.13 -3.97 -16.58
N ILE A 160 3.31 -3.70 -16.00
CA ILE A 160 3.91 -4.56 -14.97
C ILE A 160 3.06 -4.57 -13.69
N SER A 161 2.40 -3.46 -13.34
CA SER A 161 1.49 -3.40 -12.19
C SER A 161 0.25 -4.30 -12.37
N GLY A 162 -0.23 -4.43 -13.61
CA GLY A 162 -1.29 -5.36 -13.98
C GLY A 162 -0.82 -6.82 -13.85
N TYR A 163 0.37 -7.14 -14.37
CA TYR A 163 0.97 -8.46 -14.23
C TYR A 163 1.25 -8.84 -12.77
N ALA A 164 1.69 -7.90 -11.94
CA ALA A 164 1.93 -8.11 -10.52
C ALA A 164 0.64 -8.47 -9.77
N TRP A 165 -0.49 -7.85 -10.13
CA TRP A 165 -1.80 -8.20 -9.59
C TRP A 165 -2.26 -9.59 -10.04
N VAL A 166 -2.13 -9.91 -11.33
CA VAL A 166 -2.48 -11.24 -11.87
C VAL A 166 -1.61 -12.32 -11.22
N MET A 167 -0.32 -12.06 -11.06
CA MET A 167 0.63 -12.95 -10.40
C MET A 167 0.21 -13.22 -8.94
N TRP A 168 -0.25 -12.21 -8.20
CA TRP A 168 -0.80 -12.38 -6.85
C TRP A 168 -2.06 -13.26 -6.84
N VAL A 169 -3.03 -13.01 -7.74
CA VAL A 169 -4.27 -13.82 -7.83
C VAL A 169 -3.94 -15.27 -8.15
N ILE A 170 -3.02 -15.52 -9.09
CA ILE A 170 -2.56 -16.87 -9.45
C ILE A 170 -1.90 -17.56 -8.25
N ALA A 171 -1.05 -16.85 -7.50
CA ALA A 171 -0.45 -17.35 -6.27
C ALA A 171 -1.52 -17.85 -5.28
N PHE A 172 -2.57 -17.05 -5.12
CA PHE A 172 -3.68 -17.34 -4.22
C PHE A 172 -4.52 -18.54 -4.67
N MET A 173 -4.73 -18.68 -5.98
CA MET A 173 -5.37 -19.86 -6.57
C MET A 173 -4.53 -21.12 -6.37
N ILE A 174 -3.21 -21.04 -6.51
CA ILE A 174 -2.30 -22.15 -6.23
C ILE A 174 -2.36 -22.54 -4.75
N PHE A 175 -2.38 -21.56 -3.83
CA PHE A 175 -2.53 -21.80 -2.40
C PHE A 175 -3.82 -22.58 -2.06
N MET A 176 -4.95 -22.23 -2.70
CA MET A 176 -6.25 -22.87 -2.45
C MET A 176 -6.42 -24.23 -3.14
N ILE A 177 -5.88 -24.41 -4.35
CA ILE A 177 -6.06 -25.64 -5.16
C ILE A 177 -4.99 -26.69 -4.82
N LEU A 178 -3.76 -26.26 -4.50
CA LEU A 178 -2.60 -27.11 -4.27
C LEU A 178 -1.90 -26.75 -2.95
N PRO A 179 -2.43 -27.22 -1.80
CA PRO A 179 -1.83 -26.93 -0.48
C PRO A 179 -0.39 -27.48 -0.35
N ALA A 180 0.02 -28.45 -1.18
CA ALA A 180 1.39 -28.94 -1.22
C ALA A 180 2.41 -27.86 -1.62
N TYR A 181 2.00 -26.83 -2.37
CA TYR A 181 2.86 -25.73 -2.80
C TYR A 181 2.61 -24.42 -2.03
N TRP A 182 2.02 -24.51 -0.83
CA TRP A 182 1.63 -23.34 -0.03
C TRP A 182 2.78 -22.34 0.17
N PHE A 183 3.99 -22.84 0.38
CA PHE A 183 5.18 -22.03 0.59
C PHE A 183 5.51 -21.13 -0.61
N PHE A 184 5.51 -21.72 -1.81
CA PHE A 184 5.84 -21.02 -3.04
C PHE A 184 4.74 -20.02 -3.42
N ALA A 185 3.48 -20.41 -3.20
CA ALA A 185 2.32 -19.55 -3.38
C ALA A 185 2.38 -18.31 -2.48
N LEU A 186 2.71 -18.46 -1.20
CA LEU A 186 2.82 -17.32 -0.28
C LEU A 186 3.99 -16.39 -0.61
N MET A 187 5.14 -16.94 -1.02
CA MET A 187 6.27 -16.11 -1.46
C MET A 187 5.95 -15.30 -2.72
N LEU A 188 5.29 -15.93 -3.69
CA LEU A 188 4.90 -15.30 -4.95
C LEU A 188 3.79 -14.25 -4.75
N ALA A 189 2.86 -14.51 -3.82
CA ALA A 189 1.85 -13.54 -3.39
C ALA A 189 2.48 -12.29 -2.75
N GLY A 190 3.39 -12.48 -1.78
CA GLY A 190 4.07 -11.39 -1.08
C GLY A 190 4.91 -10.53 -2.04
N ALA A 191 5.65 -11.16 -2.95
CA ALA A 191 6.44 -10.47 -3.96
C ALA A 191 5.57 -9.69 -4.96
N GLY A 192 4.46 -10.27 -5.43
CA GLY A 192 3.53 -9.64 -6.37
C GLY A 192 2.85 -8.40 -5.80
N ILE A 193 2.40 -8.43 -4.54
CA ILE A 193 1.79 -7.28 -3.87
C ILE A 193 2.79 -6.12 -3.76
N LEU A 194 4.01 -6.39 -3.29
CA LEU A 194 5.02 -5.33 -3.12
C LEU A 194 5.49 -4.77 -4.45
N ALA A 195 5.64 -5.60 -5.48
CA ALA A 195 5.95 -5.14 -6.83
C ALA A 195 4.85 -4.22 -7.40
N LYS A 196 3.58 -4.43 -7.06
CA LYS A 196 2.49 -3.54 -7.51
C LYS A 196 2.61 -2.14 -6.88
N VAL A 197 2.91 -2.06 -5.59
CA VAL A 197 2.97 -0.77 -4.87
C VAL A 197 4.26 -0.01 -5.10
N ALA A 198 5.35 -0.74 -5.19
CA ALA A 198 6.62 -0.28 -5.72
C ALA A 198 6.48 0.61 -6.96
N ILE A 199 5.75 0.10 -7.94
CA ILE A 199 5.58 0.73 -9.24
C ILE A 199 4.76 2.02 -9.12
N LYS A 200 3.68 2.01 -8.33
CA LYS A 200 2.89 3.22 -8.08
C LYS A 200 3.73 4.32 -7.40
N ILE A 201 4.56 3.96 -6.42
CA ILE A 201 5.46 4.91 -5.73
C ILE A 201 6.59 5.38 -6.68
N SER A 202 7.10 4.51 -7.54
CA SER A 202 8.13 4.87 -8.53
C SER A 202 7.60 5.83 -9.59
N ILE A 203 6.39 5.61 -10.12
CA ILE A 203 5.75 6.54 -11.07
C ILE A 203 5.59 7.92 -10.43
N LEU A 204 5.18 7.95 -9.16
CA LEU A 204 4.99 9.16 -8.36
C LEU A 204 6.30 9.95 -8.18
N GLY A 205 7.44 9.27 -8.06
CA GLY A 205 8.77 9.90 -8.07
C GLY A 205 9.16 10.50 -9.43
N THR A 206 8.80 9.86 -10.55
CA THR A 206 9.14 10.35 -11.90
C THR A 206 8.33 11.59 -12.31
N MET A 207 7.06 11.69 -11.91
CA MET A 207 6.23 12.87 -12.19
C MET A 207 6.77 14.13 -11.49
N ARG A 208 7.25 13.97 -10.24
CA ARG A 208 7.87 15.05 -9.46
C ARG A 208 9.19 15.57 -10.06
N LYS A 209 9.95 14.74 -10.80
CA LYS A 209 11.19 15.14 -11.48
C LYS A 209 10.93 15.98 -12.74
N ASN A 210 9.83 15.72 -13.45
CA ASN A 210 9.46 16.46 -14.66
C ASN A 210 8.87 17.85 -14.35
N ASP A 211 8.14 17.98 -13.24
CA ASP A 211 7.57 19.28 -12.83
C ASP A 211 8.64 20.25 -12.32
N GLY A 212 9.75 19.75 -11.77
CA GLY A 212 10.92 20.55 -11.38
C GLY A 212 11.76 21.09 -12.55
N ASN A 213 11.60 20.53 -13.75
CA ASN A 213 12.33 20.97 -14.95
C ASN A 213 11.48 21.88 -15.87
N GLY A 214 10.23 22.20 -15.49
CA GLY A 214 9.33 23.10 -16.21
C GLY A 214 9.53 24.59 -15.92
N GLY A 215 10.37 24.96 -14.94
CA GLY A 215 10.57 26.33 -14.48
C GLY A 215 11.78 27.08 -15.05
N SER A 216 12.64 26.43 -15.84
CA SER A 216 13.89 27.03 -16.34
C SER A 216 13.84 27.27 -17.85
N ARG A 217 12.81 27.96 -18.35
CA ARG A 217 12.84 28.59 -19.68
C ARG A 217 12.78 30.11 -19.56
N GLN A 218 13.98 30.69 -19.71
CA GLN A 218 14.30 32.05 -20.12
C GLN A 218 13.76 33.20 -19.25
N ILE A 219 14.54 33.58 -18.23
CA ILE A 219 14.72 35.00 -17.89
C ILE A 219 16.22 35.30 -17.88
N GLY A 220 16.66 36.12 -18.83
CA GLY A 220 18.01 36.71 -18.93
C GLY A 220 18.53 36.64 -20.38
N GLY A 221 18.91 37.73 -21.05
CA GLY A 221 18.95 39.17 -20.75
C GLY A 221 18.63 39.93 -22.06
N GLY A 222 18.33 41.22 -22.06
CA GLY A 222 19.19 42.29 -21.59
C GLY A 222 19.58 43.11 -22.82
N ASN A 223 19.26 44.40 -22.79
CA ASN A 223 19.57 45.40 -23.81
C ASN A 223 21.00 45.27 -24.35
N ASP A 224 21.13 45.28 -25.67
CA ASP A 224 21.83 46.30 -26.47
C ASP A 224 21.44 46.15 -27.96
#